data_AF-B8YJC5-F1
#
_entry.id   AF-B8YJC5-F1
#
_cell.length_a   1.000
_cell.length_b   1.000
_cell.length_c   1.000
_cell.angle_alpha   90.00
_cell.angle_beta   90.00
_cell.angle_gamma   90.00
#
_symmetry.space_group_name_H-M   'P 1'
#
loop_
_entity.id
_entity.type
_entity.pdbx_description
1 polymer ?
#
loop_
_entity_poly.entity_id
_entity_poly.type
_entity_poly.pdbx_seq_one_letter_code
_entity_poly.pdbx_strand_id
1 'polypeptide(L)'
;GGLGKTTVAQCVYNDSRIDDHFDVKLWVCVSEKFDVRRLTRKMLESVYRDSRRHLTNLDTLQEILKDKLKDKQFLIVLDDVWNEVRSRWETLRKPFHFGKEGSRVLVTSRIPMVANNMGTKARVILKGLNGADYRKFFERCAFGDANPDDHPKLKLIGERIANKLVGSPLA
;
A
#
# COMPACT_ATOMS: atom_id res chain seq x y z
N GLY A 1 2.80 12.91 5.23
CA GLY A 1 2.67 11.45 5.52
C GLY A 1 1.28 11.20 6.09
N GLY A 2 0.99 10.01 6.63
CA GLY A 2 -0.12 9.83 7.59
C GLY A 2 -1.57 9.85 7.11
N LEU A 3 -1.85 10.04 5.81
CA LEU A 3 -3.24 10.08 5.29
C LEU A 3 -3.91 8.71 5.08
N GLY A 4 -3.40 7.63 5.67
CA GLY A 4 -4.05 6.31 5.60
C GLY A 4 -3.94 5.55 4.26
N LYS A 5 -2.98 5.86 3.37
CA LYS A 5 -2.81 5.13 2.10
C LYS A 5 -2.63 3.63 2.27
N THR A 6 -1.71 3.24 3.17
CA THR A 6 -1.47 1.84 3.52
C THR A 6 -2.73 1.21 4.11
N THR A 7 -3.44 1.92 4.98
CA THR A 7 -4.71 1.46 5.57
C THR A 7 -5.77 1.20 4.51
N VAL A 8 -5.99 2.13 3.58
CA VAL A 8 -6.96 1.94 2.48
C VAL A 8 -6.56 0.76 1.59
N ALA A 9 -5.27 0.64 1.26
CA ALA A 9 -4.77 -0.49 0.48
C ALA A 9 -4.96 -1.83 1.23
N GLN A 10 -4.79 -1.86 2.56
CA GLN A 10 -5.04 -3.04 3.39
C GLN A 10 -6.52 -3.39 3.44
N CYS A 11 -7.42 -2.40 3.55
CA CYS A 11 -8.86 -2.64 3.49
C CYS A 11 -9.28 -3.30 2.18
N VAL A 12 -8.75 -2.83 1.04
CA VAL A 12 -9.02 -3.45 -0.26
C VAL A 12 -8.38 -4.84 -0.32
N TYR A 13 -7.09 -4.95 0.03
CA TYR A 13 -6.36 -6.21 -0.09
C TYR A 13 -6.95 -7.31 0.79
N ASN A 14 -7.51 -7.01 1.97
CA ASN A 14 -8.09 -8.02 2.86
C ASN A 14 -9.61 -8.20 2.69
N ASP A 15 -10.23 -7.56 1.70
CA ASP A 15 -11.65 -7.74 1.43
C ASP A 15 -11.92 -9.11 0.80
N SER A 16 -12.88 -9.86 1.33
CA SER A 16 -13.27 -11.19 0.83
C SER A 16 -13.58 -11.20 -0.68
N ARG A 17 -14.13 -10.11 -1.23
CA ARG A 17 -14.42 -10.01 -2.67
C ARG A 17 -13.16 -9.98 -3.53
N ILE A 18 -12.02 -9.63 -2.94
CA ILE A 18 -10.71 -9.63 -3.59
C ILE A 18 -10.05 -11.01 -3.51
N ASP A 19 -10.31 -11.78 -2.44
CA ASP A 19 -9.82 -13.16 -2.33
C ASP A 19 -10.35 -14.06 -3.43
N ASP A 20 -11.64 -13.93 -3.76
CA ASP A 20 -12.27 -14.75 -4.81
C ASP A 20 -11.93 -14.30 -6.24
N HIS A 21 -11.36 -13.10 -6.41
CA HIS A 21 -11.13 -12.50 -7.73
C HIS A 21 -9.72 -12.70 -8.29
N PHE A 22 -8.72 -12.94 -7.43
CA PHE A 22 -7.31 -13.04 -7.84
C PHE A 22 -6.70 -14.37 -7.43
N ASP A 23 -6.13 -15.09 -8.40
CA ASP A 23 -5.40 -16.34 -8.17
C ASP A 23 -4.16 -16.16 -7.28
N VAL A 24 -3.53 -14.98 -7.36
CA VAL A 24 -2.30 -14.66 -6.64
C VAL A 24 -2.39 -13.26 -6.06
N LYS A 25 -2.13 -13.14 -4.76
CA LYS A 25 -2.06 -11.85 -4.05
C LYS A 25 -0.71 -11.71 -3.37
N LEU A 26 -0.05 -10.58 -3.58
CA LEU A 26 1.26 -10.26 -3.01
C LEU A 26 1.25 -8.86 -2.42
N TRP A 27 1.86 -8.71 -1.25
CA TRP A 27 2.09 -7.42 -0.64
C TRP A 27 3.58 -7.25 -0.33
N VAL A 28 4.20 -6.21 -0.88
CA VAL A 28 5.60 -5.89 -0.64
C VAL A 28 5.76 -4.45 -0.22
N CYS A 29 6.26 -4.25 1.01
CA CYS A 29 6.74 -2.94 1.44
C CYS A 29 8.12 -2.66 0.83
N VAL A 30 8.21 -1.57 0.06
CA VAL A 30 9.36 -1.26 -0.79
C VAL A 30 10.52 -0.64 -0.01
N SER A 31 10.22 0.07 1.08
CA SER A 31 11.16 0.87 1.89
C SER A 31 12.00 1.87 1.07
N GLU A 32 12.89 2.63 1.72
CA GLU A 32 13.58 3.80 1.11
C GLU A 32 14.31 3.49 -0.21
N LYS A 33 14.84 2.28 -0.38
CA LYS A 33 15.59 1.88 -1.58
C LYS A 33 14.79 0.93 -2.46
N PHE A 34 14.40 1.42 -3.64
CA PHE A 34 13.84 0.59 -4.70
C PHE A 34 14.94 -0.25 -5.37
N ASP A 35 15.08 -1.50 -4.91
CA ASP A 35 16.02 -2.49 -5.42
C ASP A 35 15.24 -3.65 -6.04
N VAL A 36 15.35 -3.80 -7.35
CA VAL A 36 14.55 -4.77 -8.13
C VAL A 36 14.78 -6.20 -7.66
N ARG A 37 16.03 -6.57 -7.36
CA ARG A 37 16.40 -7.92 -6.89
C ARG A 37 15.79 -8.19 -5.53
N ARG A 38 15.90 -7.25 -4.60
CA ARG A 38 15.34 -7.36 -3.25
C ARG A 38 13.82 -7.44 -3.29
N LEU A 39 13.16 -6.65 -4.13
CA LEU A 39 11.70 -6.66 -4.29
C LEU A 39 11.22 -7.97 -4.91
N THR A 40 11.86 -8.44 -5.98
CA THR A 40 11.55 -9.72 -6.63
C THR A 40 11.68 -10.86 -5.61
N ARG A 41 12.74 -10.85 -4.81
CA ARG A 41 12.92 -11.82 -3.71
C ARG A 41 11.79 -11.76 -2.69
N LYS A 42 11.45 -10.57 -2.17
CA LYS A 42 10.35 -10.41 -1.21
C LYS A 42 9.01 -10.92 -1.76
N MET A 43 8.72 -10.70 -3.04
CA MET A 43 7.54 -11.25 -3.70
C MET A 43 7.55 -12.78 -3.66
N LEU A 44 8.69 -13.39 -3.99
CA LEU A 44 8.84 -14.85 -3.97
C LEU A 44 8.77 -15.44 -2.56
N GLU A 45 9.33 -14.77 -1.55
CA GLU A 45 9.21 -15.19 -0.15
C GLU A 45 7.75 -15.19 0.31
N SER A 46 6.96 -14.20 -0.12
CA SER A 46 5.53 -14.14 0.15
C SER A 46 4.74 -15.29 -0.51
N VAL A 47 5.19 -15.79 -1.66
CA VAL A 47 4.57 -16.93 -2.35
C VAL A 47 4.98 -18.27 -1.76
N TYR A 48 6.29 -18.47 -1.61
CA TYR A 48 6.90 -19.79 -1.44
C TYR A 48 7.29 -20.09 0.01
N ARG A 49 6.89 -19.24 0.96
CA ARG A 49 7.12 -19.39 2.42
C ARG A 49 8.52 -19.92 2.72
N ASP A 50 9.53 -19.13 2.35
CA ASP A 50 10.93 -19.29 2.74
C ASP A 50 11.83 -20.28 1.98
N SER A 51 11.29 -21.06 1.04
CA SER A 51 12.04 -22.14 0.37
C SER A 51 13.15 -21.70 -0.63
N ARG A 52 13.37 -20.40 -0.86
CA ARG A 52 14.25 -19.90 -1.94
C ARG A 52 15.24 -18.82 -1.53
N ARG A 53 15.56 -18.70 -0.23
CA ARG A 53 16.47 -17.67 0.33
C ARG A 53 17.88 -17.66 -0.30
N HIS A 54 18.36 -18.79 -0.78
CA HIS A 54 19.70 -18.94 -1.36
C HIS A 54 19.84 -18.37 -2.78
N LEU A 55 18.73 -18.03 -3.45
CA LEU A 55 18.76 -17.49 -4.81
C LEU A 55 19.13 -15.99 -4.80
N THR A 56 20.25 -15.67 -5.45
CA THR A 56 20.81 -14.32 -5.49
C THR A 56 20.77 -13.66 -6.86
N ASN A 57 20.76 -14.45 -7.95
CA ASN A 57 20.71 -13.93 -9.31
C ASN A 57 19.31 -13.35 -9.65
N LEU A 58 19.26 -12.14 -10.20
CA LEU A 58 18.01 -11.46 -10.53
C LEU A 58 17.22 -12.18 -11.63
N ASP A 59 17.88 -12.66 -12.69
CA ASP A 59 17.22 -13.31 -13.83
C ASP A 59 16.52 -14.58 -13.37
N THR A 60 17.20 -15.41 -12.56
CA THR A 60 16.60 -16.60 -11.95
C THR A 60 15.39 -16.26 -11.07
N LEU A 61 15.48 -15.20 -10.26
CA LEU A 61 14.34 -14.74 -9.45
C LEU A 61 13.17 -14.28 -10.34
N GLN A 62 13.45 -13.59 -11.45
CA GLN A 62 12.42 -13.11 -12.37
C GLN A 62 11.78 -14.23 -13.18
N GLU A 63 12.53 -15.25 -13.60
CA GLU A 63 11.97 -16.45 -14.25
C GLU A 63 11.03 -17.19 -13.32
N ILE A 64 11.43 -17.40 -12.07
CA ILE A 64 10.58 -18.05 -11.07
C ILE A 64 9.30 -17.23 -10.81
N LEU A 65 9.44 -15.91 -10.69
CA LEU A 65 8.28 -15.05 -10.47
C LEU A 65 7.35 -15.05 -11.68
N LYS A 66 7.92 -15.06 -12.90
CA LYS A 66 7.18 -15.20 -14.14
C LYS A 66 6.37 -16.48 -14.14
N ASP A 67 6.98 -17.63 -13.87
CA ASP A 67 6.27 -18.90 -13.88
C ASP A 67 5.13 -18.96 -12.85
N LYS A 68 5.30 -18.26 -11.71
CA LYS A 68 4.23 -18.15 -10.72
C LYS A 68 3.06 -17.29 -11.19
N LEU A 69 3.33 -16.22 -11.91
CA LEU A 69 2.33 -15.25 -12.37
C LEU A 69 1.72 -15.62 -13.74
N LYS A 70 2.40 -16.48 -14.49
CA LYS A 70 2.02 -16.84 -15.85
C LYS A 70 0.60 -17.40 -15.89
N ASP A 71 -0.23 -16.84 -16.77
CA ASP A 71 -1.63 -17.23 -17.00
C ASP A 71 -2.52 -17.12 -15.74
N LYS A 72 -2.06 -16.42 -14.69
CA LYS A 72 -2.80 -16.14 -13.46
C LYS A 72 -3.26 -14.70 -13.41
N GLN A 73 -4.45 -14.48 -12.87
CA GLN A 73 -4.93 -13.15 -12.55
C GLN A 73 -4.41 -12.76 -11.16
N PHE A 74 -3.52 -11.77 -11.09
CA PHE A 74 -2.86 -11.41 -9.84
C PHE A 74 -3.18 -9.99 -9.36
N LEU A 75 -3.05 -9.78 -8.05
CA LEU A 75 -2.97 -8.47 -7.41
C LEU A 75 -1.62 -8.34 -6.69
N ILE A 76 -0.81 -7.37 -7.11
CA ILE A 76 0.46 -7.04 -6.43
C ILE A 76 0.34 -5.65 -5.81
N VAL A 77 0.57 -5.56 -4.50
CA VAL A 77 0.66 -4.29 -3.78
C VAL A 77 2.12 -3.93 -3.53
N LEU A 78 2.53 -2.77 -4.04
CA LEU A 78 3.82 -2.14 -3.76
C LEU A 78 3.58 -0.96 -2.81
N ASP A 79 3.83 -1.19 -1.53
CA ASP A 79 3.54 -0.23 -0.48
C ASP A 79 4.75 0.67 -0.16
N ASP A 80 4.46 1.95 0.05
CA ASP A 80 5.38 3.05 0.35
C ASP A 80 6.55 3.13 -0.63
N VAL A 81 6.26 3.33 -1.91
CA VAL A 81 7.26 3.53 -2.96
C VAL A 81 7.78 4.96 -2.97
N TRP A 82 9.11 5.11 -2.90
CA TRP A 82 9.79 6.41 -2.90
C TRP A 82 10.56 6.73 -4.17
N ASN A 83 10.88 5.73 -4.99
CA ASN A 83 11.83 5.91 -6.08
C ASN A 83 11.13 6.18 -7.42
N GLU A 84 11.72 7.08 -8.19
CA GLU A 84 11.20 7.59 -9.47
C GLU A 84 11.85 6.96 -10.71
N VAL A 85 12.86 6.09 -10.56
CA VAL A 85 13.61 5.54 -11.69
C VAL A 85 12.76 4.55 -12.47
N ARG A 86 12.15 5.04 -13.55
CA ARG A 86 11.30 4.29 -14.46
C ARG A 86 11.93 2.98 -14.96
N SER A 87 13.24 2.96 -15.27
CA SER A 87 13.93 1.76 -15.74
C SER A 87 13.95 0.63 -14.71
N ARG A 88 13.99 0.95 -13.40
CA ARG A 88 13.89 -0.05 -12.33
C ARG A 88 12.49 -0.64 -12.26
N TRP A 89 11.46 0.18 -12.40
CA TRP A 89 10.09 -0.29 -12.51
C TRP A 89 9.90 -1.19 -13.74
N GLU A 90 10.38 -0.75 -14.90
CA GLU A 90 10.31 -1.52 -16.15
C GLU A 90 10.99 -2.88 -16.03
N THR A 91 12.13 -2.93 -15.33
CA THR A 91 12.81 -4.18 -15.02
C THR A 91 11.99 -5.05 -14.05
N LEU A 92 11.49 -4.48 -12.94
CA LEU A 92 10.69 -5.22 -11.95
C LEU A 92 9.44 -5.85 -12.58
N ARG A 93 8.76 -5.13 -13.48
CA ARG A 93 7.50 -5.58 -14.08
C ARG A 93 7.66 -6.56 -15.24
N LYS A 94 8.87 -6.92 -15.68
CA LYS A 94 9.08 -7.88 -16.77
C LYS A 94 8.25 -9.17 -16.58
N PRO A 95 8.24 -9.82 -15.39
CA PRO A 95 7.43 -11.01 -15.14
C PRO A 95 5.92 -10.76 -15.21
N PHE A 96 5.47 -9.54 -14.95
CA PHE A 96 4.05 -9.20 -14.81
C PHE A 96 3.31 -9.24 -16.15
N HIS A 97 4.04 -9.05 -17.27
CA HIS A 97 3.46 -9.10 -18.62
C HIS A 97 2.94 -10.48 -19.03
N PHE A 98 3.31 -11.53 -18.29
CA PHE A 98 2.83 -12.89 -18.54
C PHE A 98 1.56 -13.23 -17.74
N GLY A 99 1.06 -12.29 -16.94
CA GLY A 99 -0.20 -12.46 -16.22
C GLY A 99 -1.42 -12.43 -17.13
N LYS A 100 -2.51 -13.00 -16.63
CA LYS A 100 -3.82 -12.95 -17.28
C LYS A 100 -4.37 -11.52 -17.29
N GLU A 101 -5.17 -11.20 -18.31
CA GLU A 101 -5.99 -9.99 -18.30
C GLU A 101 -6.82 -9.90 -17.01
N GLY A 102 -7.01 -8.67 -16.51
CA GLY A 102 -7.63 -8.44 -15.21
C GLY A 102 -6.62 -8.33 -14.06
N SER A 103 -5.36 -8.70 -14.25
CA SER A 103 -4.30 -8.50 -13.26
C SER A 103 -4.10 -7.01 -12.92
N ARG A 104 -3.74 -6.72 -11.67
CA ARG A 104 -3.59 -5.35 -11.15
C ARG A 104 -2.31 -5.21 -10.32
N VAL A 105 -1.69 -4.04 -10.43
CA VAL A 105 -0.65 -3.59 -9.51
C VAL A 105 -1.15 -2.33 -8.81
N LEU A 106 -1.21 -2.35 -7.48
CA LEU A 106 -1.54 -1.22 -6.65
C LEU A 106 -0.25 -0.66 -6.05
N VAL A 107 -0.04 0.65 -6.20
CA VAL A 107 1.14 1.33 -5.65
C VAL A 107 0.67 2.39 -4.67
N THR A 108 1.21 2.39 -3.45
CA THR A 108 1.06 3.53 -2.53
C THR A 108 2.34 4.35 -2.54
N SER A 109 2.21 5.68 -2.66
CA SER A 109 3.35 6.59 -2.62
C SER A 109 2.95 7.94 -2.04
N ARG A 110 3.92 8.62 -1.44
CA ARG A 110 3.82 10.04 -1.06
C ARG A 110 4.13 10.98 -2.21
N ILE A 111 4.77 10.47 -3.27
CA ILE A 111 5.33 11.26 -4.34
C ILE A 111 4.42 11.14 -5.57
N PRO A 112 3.75 12.22 -5.98
CA PRO A 112 2.92 12.26 -7.18
C PRO A 112 3.58 11.68 -8.43
N MET A 113 4.87 11.96 -8.62
CA MET A 113 5.63 11.56 -9.81
C MET A 113 5.81 10.04 -9.94
N VAL A 114 5.78 9.29 -8.83
CA VAL A 114 5.84 7.81 -8.88
C VAL A 114 4.69 7.25 -9.72
N ALA A 115 3.48 7.83 -9.62
CA ALA A 115 2.34 7.37 -10.42
C ALA A 115 2.60 7.51 -11.93
N ASN A 116 3.23 8.62 -12.35
CA ASN A 116 3.56 8.89 -13.74
C ASN A 116 4.64 7.93 -14.25
N ASN A 117 5.71 7.75 -13.49
CA ASN A 117 6.84 6.90 -13.89
C ASN A 117 6.45 5.42 -13.93
N MET A 118 5.45 5.02 -13.15
CA MET A 118 4.91 3.66 -13.16
C MET A 118 3.93 3.40 -14.32
N GLY A 119 3.54 4.44 -15.08
CA GLY A 119 2.52 4.33 -16.13
C GLY A 119 1.13 4.02 -15.58
N THR A 120 0.80 4.60 -14.42
CA THR A 120 -0.45 4.33 -13.70
C THR A 120 -1.66 4.78 -14.51
N LYS A 121 -2.62 3.88 -14.74
CA LYS A 121 -3.86 4.18 -15.48
C LYS A 121 -4.90 4.93 -14.65
N ALA A 122 -4.95 4.68 -13.34
CA ALA A 122 -5.92 5.28 -12.43
C ALA A 122 -5.23 5.73 -11.13
N ARG A 123 -5.37 7.01 -10.79
CA ARG A 123 -4.72 7.62 -9.62
C ARG A 123 -5.77 8.04 -8.59
N VAL A 124 -5.57 7.60 -7.34
CA VAL A 124 -6.38 8.04 -6.19
C VAL A 124 -5.52 8.93 -5.30
N ILE A 125 -5.98 10.17 -5.09
CA ILE A 125 -5.34 11.12 -4.17
C ILE A 125 -6.14 11.11 -2.87
N LEU A 126 -5.57 10.51 -1.82
CA LEU A 126 -6.18 10.59 -0.50
C LEU A 126 -5.97 11.99 0.08
N LYS A 127 -7.07 12.58 0.56
CA LYS A 127 -7.10 13.81 1.33
C LYS A 127 -7.25 13.47 2.81
N GLY A 128 -7.05 14.46 3.68
CA GLY A 128 -7.41 14.32 5.10
C GLY A 128 -8.90 14.01 5.28
N LEU A 129 -9.24 13.47 6.44
CA LEU A 129 -10.64 13.30 6.85
C LEU A 129 -11.32 14.67 6.89
N ASN A 130 -12.60 14.71 6.53
CA ASN A 130 -13.38 15.94 6.68
C ASN A 130 -13.50 16.29 8.18
N GLY A 131 -13.81 17.55 8.48
CA GLY A 131 -13.78 18.05 9.86
C GLY A 131 -14.75 17.34 10.81
N ALA A 132 -15.86 16.79 10.33
CA ALA A 132 -16.81 16.04 11.17
C ALA A 132 -16.26 14.64 11.50
N ASP A 133 -15.84 13.89 10.47
CA ASP A 133 -15.29 12.55 10.64
C ASP A 133 -13.98 12.57 11.43
N TYR A 134 -13.14 13.58 11.20
CA TYR A 134 -11.91 13.75 11.94
C TYR A 134 -12.15 14.03 13.42
N ARG A 135 -13.12 14.90 13.75
CA ARG A 135 -13.48 15.18 15.15
C ARG A 135 -13.95 13.92 15.86
N LYS A 136 -14.85 13.16 15.23
CA LYS A 136 -15.34 11.88 15.78
C LYS A 136 -14.21 10.88 15.98
N PHE A 137 -13.29 10.77 15.02
CA PHE A 137 -12.10 9.93 15.13
C PHE A 137 -11.19 10.38 16.29
N PHE A 138 -10.90 11.68 16.36
CA PHE A 138 -10.05 12.28 17.38
C PHE A 138 -10.61 12.07 18.79
N GLU A 139 -11.91 12.32 18.99
CA GLU A 139 -12.59 12.10 20.26
C GLU A 139 -12.49 10.64 20.70
N ARG A 140 -12.74 9.70 19.79
CA ARG A 140 -12.59 8.27 20.09
C ARG A 140 -11.16 7.90 20.47
N CYS A 141 -10.14 8.49 19.84
CA CYS A 141 -8.75 8.26 20.20
C CYS A 141 -8.38 8.88 21.56
N ALA A 142 -8.88 10.07 21.86
CA ALA A 142 -8.52 10.83 23.07
C ALA A 142 -9.27 10.35 24.32
N PHE A 143 -10.55 9.98 24.20
CA PHE A 143 -11.42 9.61 25.31
C PHE A 143 -11.68 8.10 25.41
N GLY A 144 -11.38 7.32 24.36
CA GLY A 144 -11.67 5.88 24.35
C GLY A 144 -13.18 5.63 24.43
N ASP A 145 -13.59 4.90 25.48
CA ASP A 145 -15.00 4.59 25.77
C ASP A 145 -15.68 5.64 26.66
N ALA A 146 -14.92 6.62 27.18
CA ALA A 146 -15.49 7.70 28.01
C ALA A 146 -16.30 8.68 27.16
N ASN A 147 -17.38 9.23 27.73
CA ASN A 147 -18.19 10.23 27.06
C ASN A 147 -17.49 11.62 27.15
N PRO A 148 -17.14 12.26 26.02
CA PRO A 148 -16.51 13.58 26.03
C PRO A 148 -17.36 14.66 26.72
N ASP A 149 -18.68 14.50 26.76
CA ASP A 149 -19.59 15.46 27.40
C ASP A 149 -19.43 15.49 28.93
N ASP A 150 -18.90 14.44 29.55
CA ASP A 150 -18.58 14.40 30.98
C ASP A 150 -17.33 15.26 31.31
N HIS A 151 -16.59 15.69 30.28
CA HIS A 151 -15.35 16.45 30.39
C HIS A 151 -15.33 17.72 29.52
N PRO A 152 -16.22 18.70 29.76
CA PRO A 152 -16.45 19.83 28.85
C PRO A 152 -15.20 20.70 28.59
N LYS A 153 -14.32 20.84 29.59
CA LYS A 153 -13.04 21.56 29.42
C LYS A 153 -12.08 20.82 28.48
N LEU A 154 -11.98 19.50 28.62
CA LEU A 154 -11.11 18.66 27.78
C LEU A 154 -11.68 18.57 26.36
N LYS A 155 -13.00 18.47 26.22
CA LYS A 155 -13.69 18.52 24.91
C LYS A 155 -13.33 19.79 24.14
N LEU A 156 -13.44 20.96 24.77
CA LEU A 156 -13.08 22.24 24.15
C LEU A 156 -11.59 22.32 23.75
N ILE A 157 -10.68 21.80 24.58
CA ILE A 157 -9.25 21.72 24.25
C ILE A 157 -9.02 20.77 23.07
N GLY A 158 -9.66 19.61 23.09
CA GLY A 158 -9.61 18.60 22.03
C GLY A 158 -10.06 19.15 20.68
N GLU A 159 -11.17 19.89 20.63
CA GLU A 159 -11.65 20.57 19.42
C GLU A 159 -10.62 21.55 18.85
N ARG A 160 -9.98 22.35 19.72
CA ARG A 160 -8.93 23.29 19.30
C ARG A 160 -7.70 22.58 18.74
N ILE A 161 -7.33 21.45 19.32
CA ILE A 161 -6.24 20.61 18.81
C ILE A 161 -6.63 20.02 17.47
N ALA A 162 -7.82 19.40 17.37
CA ALA A 162 -8.28 18.75 16.16
C ALA A 162 -8.31 19.70 14.94
N ASN A 163 -8.74 20.96 15.15
CA ASN A 163 -8.72 21.97 14.10
C ASN A 163 -7.31 22.31 13.57
N LYS A 164 -6.28 22.19 14.41
CA LYS A 164 -4.87 22.42 14.01
C LYS A 164 -4.27 21.25 13.24
N LEU A 165 -4.82 20.05 13.37
CA LEU A 165 -4.29 18.82 12.76
C LEU A 165 -4.83 18.56 11.34
N VAL A 166 -5.75 19.41 10.87
CA VAL A 166 -6.22 19.50 9.46
C VAL A 166 -6.64 18.14 8.88
N GLY A 167 -7.28 17.30 9.69
CA GLY A 167 -7.85 16.04 9.21
C GLY A 167 -6.84 14.91 8.98
N SER A 168 -5.59 15.03 9.43
CA SER A 168 -4.58 13.98 9.29
C SER A 168 -4.81 12.86 10.31
N PRO A 169 -5.19 11.62 9.91
CA PRO A 169 -5.48 10.54 10.87
C PRO A 169 -4.31 10.11 11.75
N LEU A 170 -3.07 10.37 11.32
CA LEU A 170 -1.87 10.02 12.07
C LEU A 170 -1.46 11.08 13.11
N ALA A 171 -1.87 12.34 12.89
CA ALA A 171 -1.42 13.46 13.71
C ALA A 171 -2.29 13.59 14.96
#